data_AF-A0A8J8KQE8-F1
#
_entry.id   AF-A0A8J8KQE8-F1
#
_cell.length_a   1.000
_cell.length_b   1.000
_cell.length_c   1.000
_cell.angle_alpha   90.00
_cell.angle_beta   90.00
_cell.angle_gamma   90.00
#
_symmetry.space_group_name_H-M   'P 1'
#
loop_
_entity.id
_entity.type
_entity.pdbx_description
1 polymer ?
#
loop_
_entity_poly.entity_id
_entity_poly.type
_entity_poly.pdbx_seq_one_letter_code
_entity_poly.pdbx_strand_id
1 'polypeptide(L)'
;MEKEQKITEEGYGMFSRDEMRLIKGIFKDNPLLIKTIRKFFFQGEMSEEEKKLLGMLKSLGGLPILRKCLLPEIDPESPLFQFADVYNGISTKDRSTEFVNTEIEAKMLLGKYLDNQFDVLENGKANEIKLRDLVDFGKHTNPTERHIFLACRNALLMHIDTMMQMIKTLADIKEETADERSTRLKKDSAK
;
A
#
# COMPACT_ATOMS: atom_id res chain seq x y z
N MET A 1 -2.92 22.10 -20.21
CA MET A 1 -3.93 21.96 -19.14
C MET A 1 -3.84 20.54 -18.63
N GLU A 2 -3.25 20.33 -17.46
CA GLU A 2 -3.43 19.06 -16.75
C GLU A 2 -4.92 18.90 -16.44
N LYS A 3 -5.52 17.78 -16.86
CA LYS A 3 -6.88 17.46 -16.46
C LYS A 3 -6.83 17.14 -14.97
N GLU A 4 -7.53 17.94 -14.17
CA GLU A 4 -7.67 17.69 -12.74
C GLU A 4 -8.29 16.30 -12.53
N GLN A 5 -7.59 15.42 -11.80
CA GLN A 5 -8.07 14.08 -11.48
C GLN A 5 -9.22 14.19 -10.47
N LYS A 6 -10.36 13.54 -10.77
CA LYS A 6 -11.57 13.58 -9.95
C LYS A 6 -12.16 12.19 -9.76
N ILE A 7 -12.81 11.99 -8.62
CA ILE A 7 -13.55 10.76 -8.31
C ILE A 7 -14.87 10.79 -9.09
N THR A 8 -15.11 9.76 -9.89
CA THR A 8 -16.34 9.58 -10.70
C THR A 8 -17.36 8.71 -9.96
N GLU A 9 -18.49 8.35 -10.61
CA GLU A 9 -19.40 7.34 -10.03
C GLU A 9 -18.78 5.94 -9.89
N GLU A 10 -17.80 5.61 -10.72
CA GLU A 10 -17.10 4.30 -10.71
C GLU A 10 -16.01 4.26 -9.63
N GLY A 11 -15.55 5.42 -9.17
CA GLY A 11 -14.50 5.55 -8.16
C GLY A 11 -13.26 6.25 -8.72
N TYR A 12 -12.09 5.81 -8.27
CA TYR A 12 -10.80 6.33 -8.73
C TYR A 12 -9.71 5.27 -8.60
N GLY A 13 -9.03 4.98 -9.71
CA GLY A 13 -8.01 3.93 -9.71
C GLY A 13 -8.63 2.56 -9.43
N MET A 14 -7.93 1.76 -8.64
CA MET A 14 -8.41 0.48 -8.13
C MET A 14 -9.46 0.59 -7.00
N PHE A 15 -9.86 1.80 -6.59
CA PHE A 15 -10.80 2.02 -5.50
C PHE A 15 -12.18 2.39 -6.03
N SER A 16 -13.20 1.68 -5.57
CA SER A 16 -14.60 2.02 -5.78
C SER A 16 -14.95 3.37 -5.14
N ARG A 17 -16.08 3.93 -5.53
CA ARG A 17 -16.57 5.20 -4.97
C ARG A 17 -16.74 5.16 -3.45
N ASP A 18 -17.24 4.06 -2.91
CA ASP A 18 -17.46 3.94 -1.46
C ASP A 18 -16.14 3.76 -0.70
N GLU A 19 -15.18 3.03 -1.27
CA GLU A 19 -13.81 2.98 -0.73
C GLU A 19 -13.16 4.37 -0.76
N MET A 20 -13.35 5.16 -1.81
CA MET A 20 -12.83 6.53 -1.87
C MET A 20 -13.46 7.45 -0.83
N ARG A 21 -14.77 7.32 -0.58
CA ARG A 21 -15.44 8.03 0.52
C ARG A 21 -14.86 7.64 1.87
N LEU A 22 -14.59 6.35 2.06
CA LEU A 22 -13.99 5.83 3.28
C LEU A 22 -12.57 6.35 3.50
N ILE A 23 -11.73 6.30 2.46
CA ILE A 23 -10.38 6.87 2.46
C ILE A 23 -10.43 8.33 2.91
N LYS A 24 -11.29 9.14 2.29
CA LYS A 24 -11.44 10.55 2.64
C LYS A 24 -11.94 10.74 4.06
N GLY A 25 -12.95 9.98 4.50
CA GLY A 25 -13.48 10.07 5.85
C GLY A 25 -12.48 9.70 6.95
N ILE A 26 -11.55 8.78 6.68
CA ILE A 26 -10.55 8.33 7.65
C ILE A 26 -9.29 9.21 7.65
N PHE A 27 -8.77 9.54 6.46
CA PHE A 27 -7.42 10.08 6.30
C PHE A 27 -7.37 11.57 5.99
N LYS A 28 -8.45 12.15 5.45
CA LYS A 28 -8.47 13.58 5.14
C LYS A 28 -8.34 14.37 6.44
N ASP A 29 -7.47 15.38 6.42
CA ASP A 29 -7.15 16.22 7.58
C ASP A 29 -6.59 15.44 8.80
N ASN A 30 -6.17 14.18 8.62
CA ASN A 30 -5.58 13.35 9.67
C ASN A 30 -4.16 12.84 9.31
N PRO A 31 -3.18 13.76 9.14
CA PRO A 31 -1.81 13.37 8.81
C PRO A 31 -1.12 12.60 9.93
N LEU A 32 -1.61 12.70 11.18
CA LEU A 32 -1.07 11.96 12.31
C LEU A 32 -1.32 10.46 12.16
N LEU A 33 -2.55 10.05 11.79
CA LEU A 33 -2.88 8.65 11.56
C LEU A 33 -1.98 8.01 10.50
N ILE A 34 -1.72 8.70 9.39
CA ILE A 34 -0.82 8.21 8.34
C ILE A 34 0.60 7.99 8.88
N LYS A 35 1.13 8.94 9.66
CA LYS A 35 2.45 8.80 10.31
C LYS A 35 2.48 7.64 11.31
N THR A 36 1.39 7.44 12.05
CA THR A 36 1.24 6.34 13.01
C THR A 36 1.22 4.98 12.32
N ILE A 37 0.49 4.85 11.21
CA ILE A 37 0.48 3.63 10.39
C ILE A 37 1.88 3.35 9.85
N ARG A 38 2.54 4.36 9.25
CA ARG A 38 3.92 4.27 8.78
C ARG A 38 4.86 3.74 9.85
N LYS A 39 4.78 4.33 11.06
CA LYS A 39 5.61 3.97 12.21
C LYS A 39 5.37 2.52 12.66
N PHE A 40 4.11 2.08 12.67
CA PHE A 40 3.75 0.70 12.99
C PHE A 40 4.34 -0.29 11.99
N PHE A 41 4.21 -0.05 10.68
CA PHE A 41 4.78 -0.94 9.66
C PHE A 41 6.31 -0.94 9.66
N PHE A 42 6.96 0.09 10.20
CA PHE A 42 8.40 0.09 10.47
C PHE A 42 8.78 -0.50 11.84
N GLN A 43 7.81 -1.04 12.58
CA GLN A 43 8.00 -1.61 13.92
C GLN A 43 8.65 -0.63 14.91
N GLY A 44 8.35 0.66 14.76
CA GLY A 44 8.79 1.69 15.70
C GLY A 44 8.07 1.55 17.06
N GLU A 45 8.68 2.10 18.11
CA GLU A 45 8.07 2.11 19.45
C GLU A 45 6.82 2.98 19.48
N MET A 46 5.67 2.42 19.84
CA MET A 46 4.37 3.10 19.79
C MET A 46 3.94 3.60 21.16
N SER A 47 3.50 4.86 21.25
CA SER A 47 2.83 5.39 22.45
C SER A 47 1.43 4.80 22.61
N GLU A 48 0.83 4.95 23.79
CA GLU A 48 -0.54 4.49 24.03
C GLU A 48 -1.57 5.25 23.19
N GLU A 49 -1.33 6.54 22.92
CA GLU A 49 -2.14 7.37 22.03
C GLU A 49 -2.06 6.87 20.57
N GLU A 50 -0.86 6.53 20.11
CA GLU A 50 -0.63 6.00 18.77
C GLU A 50 -1.31 4.63 18.60
N LYS A 51 -1.23 3.75 19.61
CA LYS A 51 -1.96 2.46 19.62
C LYS A 51 -3.47 2.66 19.57
N LYS A 52 -4.02 3.61 20.34
CA LYS A 52 -5.45 3.96 20.28
C LYS A 52 -5.86 4.46 18.91
N LEU A 53 -5.03 5.31 18.28
CA LEU A 53 -5.28 5.84 16.95
C LEU A 53 -5.30 4.74 15.88
N LEU A 54 -4.44 3.72 15.99
CA LEU A 54 -4.53 2.52 15.15
C LEU A 54 -5.77 1.68 15.43
N GLY A 55 -6.20 1.57 16.69
CA GLY A 55 -7.45 0.91 17.04
C GLY A 55 -8.67 1.55 16.36
N MET A 56 -8.67 2.88 16.22
CA MET A 56 -9.71 3.60 15.48
C MET A 56 -9.75 3.22 14.00
N LEU A 57 -8.59 3.08 13.34
CA LEU A 57 -8.51 2.64 11.94
C LEU A 57 -9.28 1.33 11.72
N LYS A 58 -9.13 0.37 12.64
CA LYS A 58 -9.87 -0.90 12.61
C LYS A 58 -11.37 -0.69 12.74
N SER A 59 -11.82 0.11 13.71
CA SER A 59 -13.25 0.37 13.94
C SER A 59 -13.93 1.11 12.78
N LEU A 60 -13.17 1.92 12.04
CA LEU A 60 -13.67 2.66 10.88
C LEU A 60 -13.64 1.84 9.59
N GLY A 61 -13.23 0.57 9.63
CA GLY A 61 -13.14 -0.26 8.41
C GLY A 61 -11.97 0.13 7.49
N GLY A 62 -10.94 0.80 8.02
CA GLY A 62 -9.78 1.22 7.24
C GLY A 62 -8.75 0.12 6.95
N LEU A 63 -8.84 -1.03 7.62
CA LEU A 63 -7.88 -2.13 7.42
C LEU A 63 -7.95 -2.76 6.02
N PRO A 64 -9.12 -3.11 5.46
CA PRO A 64 -9.21 -3.59 4.08
C PRO A 64 -8.61 -2.61 3.06
N ILE A 65 -8.87 -1.30 3.22
CA ILE A 65 -8.28 -0.26 2.37
C ILE A 65 -6.76 -0.27 2.47
N LEU A 66 -6.23 -0.29 3.70
CA LEU A 66 -4.80 -0.27 3.94
C LEU A 66 -4.11 -1.53 3.39
N ARG A 67 -4.75 -2.70 3.55
CA ARG A 67 -4.31 -3.97 2.97
C ARG A 67 -4.30 -3.90 1.45
N LYS A 68 -5.38 -3.42 0.84
CA LYS A 68 -5.46 -3.24 -0.62
C LYS A 68 -4.35 -2.32 -1.15
N CYS A 69 -3.94 -1.28 -0.43
CA CYS A 69 -2.79 -0.45 -0.80
C CYS A 69 -1.45 -1.20 -0.67
N LEU A 70 -1.19 -1.83 0.47
CA LEU A 70 0.14 -2.39 0.79
C LEU A 70 0.37 -3.79 0.20
N LEU A 71 -0.68 -4.58 0.06
CA LEU A 71 -0.72 -5.94 -0.45
C LEU A 71 -1.93 -6.09 -1.37
N PRO A 72 -1.92 -5.45 -2.55
CA PRO A 72 -3.00 -5.61 -3.51
C PRO A 72 -3.07 -7.07 -3.96
N GLU A 73 -4.28 -7.61 -3.99
CA GLU A 73 -4.57 -8.91 -4.58
C GLU A 73 -4.96 -8.74 -6.04
N ILE A 74 -4.78 -9.82 -6.81
CA ILE A 74 -5.16 -9.87 -8.22
C ILE A 74 -6.68 -9.74 -8.32
N ASP A 75 -7.16 -8.63 -8.89
CA ASP A 75 -8.57 -8.37 -9.11
C ASP A 75 -8.89 -8.31 -10.62
N PRO A 76 -9.55 -9.34 -11.19
CA PRO A 76 -9.94 -9.36 -12.60
C PRO A 76 -10.91 -8.25 -13.00
N GLU A 77 -11.65 -7.67 -12.04
CA GLU A 77 -12.63 -6.61 -12.28
C GLU A 77 -12.00 -5.21 -12.22
N SER A 78 -10.72 -5.12 -11.88
CA SER A 78 -10.00 -3.84 -11.86
C SER A 78 -9.91 -3.24 -13.27
N PRO A 79 -9.99 -1.90 -13.41
CA PRO A 79 -9.93 -1.25 -14.71
C PRO A 79 -8.63 -1.57 -15.47
N LEU A 80 -8.70 -1.53 -16.81
CA LEU A 80 -7.55 -1.79 -17.68
C LEU A 80 -6.35 -0.93 -17.28
N PHE A 81 -5.18 -1.56 -17.20
CA PHE A 81 -3.90 -0.95 -16.81
C PHE A 81 -3.84 -0.40 -15.37
N GLN A 82 -4.81 -0.70 -14.52
CA GLN A 82 -4.83 -0.29 -13.11
C GLN A 82 -4.60 -1.46 -12.14
N PHE A 83 -4.16 -2.59 -12.69
CA PHE A 83 -3.77 -3.75 -11.93
C PHE A 83 -2.54 -3.45 -11.06
N ALA A 84 -2.62 -3.77 -9.77
CA ALA A 84 -1.52 -3.64 -8.83
C ALA A 84 -1.17 -5.02 -8.26
N ASP A 85 0.11 -5.34 -8.25
CA ASP A 85 0.65 -6.55 -7.65
C ASP A 85 2.09 -6.29 -7.20
N VAL A 86 2.51 -6.99 -6.13
CA VAL A 86 3.83 -6.78 -5.51
C VAL A 86 5.00 -7.22 -6.41
N TYR A 87 4.75 -8.10 -7.38
CA TYR A 87 5.71 -8.62 -8.36
C TYR A 87 5.70 -7.87 -9.70
N ASN A 88 4.72 -6.99 -9.98
CA ASN A 88 4.58 -6.29 -11.27
C ASN A 88 5.82 -5.44 -11.66
N GLY A 89 6.68 -5.10 -10.69
CA GLY A 89 7.95 -4.38 -10.93
C GLY A 89 9.16 -5.26 -11.27
N ILE A 90 9.06 -6.59 -11.20
CA ILE A 90 10.19 -7.49 -11.48
C ILE A 90 10.33 -7.64 -12.99
N SER A 91 11.37 -7.02 -13.55
CA SER A 91 11.74 -7.24 -14.95
C SER A 91 12.54 -8.53 -15.11
N THR A 92 12.09 -9.41 -16.01
CA THR A 92 12.82 -10.63 -16.44
C THR A 92 13.64 -10.41 -17.70
N LYS A 93 13.45 -9.28 -18.39
CA LYS A 93 14.11 -8.97 -19.65
C LYS A 93 15.56 -8.55 -19.42
N ASP A 94 16.49 -9.10 -20.20
CA ASP A 94 17.92 -8.74 -20.22
C ASP A 94 18.64 -8.93 -18.86
N ARG A 95 18.16 -9.86 -18.02
CA ARG A 95 18.71 -10.15 -16.69
C ARG A 95 18.96 -11.64 -16.50
N SER A 96 19.92 -11.99 -15.65
CA SER A 96 20.18 -13.39 -15.31
C SER A 96 19.07 -13.95 -14.41
N THR A 97 18.81 -15.25 -14.55
CA THR A 97 17.86 -15.97 -13.70
C THR A 97 18.18 -15.84 -12.21
N GLU A 98 19.47 -15.88 -11.85
CA GLU A 98 19.92 -15.73 -10.46
C GLU A 98 19.54 -14.35 -9.88
N PHE A 99 19.73 -13.30 -10.67
CA PHE A 99 19.37 -11.95 -10.26
C PHE A 99 17.84 -11.85 -10.07
N VAL A 100 17.07 -12.34 -11.05
CA VAL A 100 15.60 -12.32 -11.00
C VAL A 100 15.08 -13.12 -9.80
N ASN A 101 15.65 -14.29 -9.52
CA ASN A 101 15.27 -15.11 -8.37
C ASN A 101 15.50 -14.37 -7.04
N THR A 102 16.61 -13.63 -6.93
CA THR A 102 16.89 -12.81 -5.74
C THR A 102 15.79 -11.77 -5.51
N GLU A 103 15.32 -11.10 -6.56
CA GLU A 103 14.21 -10.13 -6.45
C GLU A 103 12.88 -10.80 -6.11
N ILE A 104 12.58 -11.96 -6.70
CA ILE A 104 11.37 -12.73 -6.40
C ILE A 104 11.36 -13.11 -4.91
N GLU A 105 12.46 -13.68 -4.40
CA GLU A 105 12.57 -14.08 -3.00
C GLU A 105 12.47 -12.88 -2.06
N ALA A 106 13.08 -11.74 -2.41
CA ALA A 106 12.93 -10.50 -1.65
C ALA A 106 11.49 -10.00 -1.61
N LYS A 107 10.75 -10.07 -2.73
CA LYS A 107 9.33 -9.70 -2.80
C LYS A 107 8.42 -10.66 -2.04
N MET A 108 8.71 -11.96 -2.08
CA MET A 108 8.03 -12.95 -1.25
C MET A 108 8.22 -12.66 0.24
N LEU A 109 9.45 -12.34 0.66
CA LEU A 109 9.73 -11.99 2.06
C LEU A 109 9.06 -10.68 2.47
N LEU A 110 9.00 -9.68 1.57
CA LEU A 110 8.25 -8.45 1.78
C LEU A 110 6.76 -8.73 1.98
N GLY A 111 6.16 -9.59 1.14
CA GLY A 111 4.77 -10.01 1.28
C GLY A 111 4.49 -10.64 2.65
N LYS A 112 5.30 -11.63 3.03
CA LYS A 112 5.23 -12.29 4.34
C LYS A 112 5.38 -11.31 5.51
N TYR A 113 6.28 -10.33 5.39
CA TYR A 113 6.47 -9.31 6.41
C TYR A 113 5.20 -8.47 6.59
N LEU A 114 4.62 -7.97 5.50
CA LEU A 114 3.42 -7.15 5.53
C LEU A 114 2.22 -7.94 6.04
N ASP A 115 2.05 -9.19 5.63
CA ASP A 115 1.02 -10.07 6.16
C ASP A 115 1.17 -10.28 7.67
N ASN A 116 2.40 -10.52 8.15
CA ASN A 116 2.66 -10.63 9.59
C ASN A 116 2.31 -9.31 10.31
N GLN A 117 2.60 -8.14 9.74
CA GLN A 117 2.20 -6.85 10.33
C GLN A 117 0.68 -6.68 10.40
N PHE A 118 -0.05 -7.07 9.35
CA PHE A 118 -1.51 -7.04 9.40
C PHE A 118 -2.07 -8.03 10.42
N ASP A 119 -1.49 -9.21 10.54
CA ASP A 119 -1.84 -10.19 11.56
C ASP A 119 -1.65 -9.65 12.99
N VAL A 120 -0.58 -8.90 13.22
CA VAL A 120 -0.35 -8.19 14.49
C VAL A 120 -1.40 -7.12 14.71
N LEU A 121 -1.73 -6.33 13.68
CA LEU A 121 -2.69 -5.23 13.76
C LEU A 121 -4.13 -5.72 13.96
N GLU A 122 -4.51 -6.79 13.28
CA GLU A 122 -5.86 -7.38 13.31
C GLU A 122 -6.07 -8.24 14.54
N ASN A 123 -5.10 -9.10 14.86
CA ASN A 123 -5.28 -10.22 15.78
C ASN A 123 -4.34 -10.15 17.00
N GLY A 124 -3.46 -9.16 17.09
CA GLY A 124 -2.50 -9.04 18.19
C GLY A 124 -1.46 -10.16 18.21
N LYS A 125 -1.22 -10.82 17.07
CA LYS A 125 -0.21 -11.88 16.96
C LYS A 125 1.19 -11.33 17.24
N ALA A 126 2.11 -12.25 17.56
CA ALA A 126 3.51 -11.89 17.68
C ALA A 126 4.11 -11.51 16.32
N ASN A 127 5.00 -10.53 16.34
CA ASN A 127 5.83 -10.17 15.21
C ASN A 127 6.91 -11.25 15.01
N GLU A 128 6.74 -12.08 13.99
CA GLU A 128 7.66 -13.18 13.64
C GLU A 128 8.85 -12.67 12.84
N ILE A 129 8.64 -11.70 11.96
CA ILE A 129 9.69 -11.09 11.16
C ILE A 129 9.99 -9.70 11.72
N LYS A 130 11.24 -9.46 12.12
CA LYS A 130 11.69 -8.15 12.61
C LYS A 130 12.39 -7.39 11.50
N LEU A 131 11.96 -6.16 11.24
CA LEU A 131 12.57 -5.32 10.20
C LEU A 131 14.07 -5.11 10.43
N ARG A 132 14.47 -4.94 11.70
CA ARG A 132 15.87 -4.76 12.09
C ARG A 132 16.73 -6.00 11.81
N ASP A 133 16.12 -7.19 11.88
CA ASP A 133 16.85 -8.45 11.70
C ASP A 133 17.20 -8.65 10.22
N LEU A 134 16.50 -7.99 9.28
CA LEU A 134 16.79 -8.05 7.85
C LEU A 134 18.16 -7.49 7.43
N VAL A 135 18.86 -6.80 8.32
CA VAL A 135 20.23 -6.30 8.11
C VAL A 135 21.19 -6.76 9.21
N ASP A 136 20.81 -7.80 9.96
CA ASP A 136 21.71 -8.43 10.91
C ASP A 136 22.66 -9.38 10.18
N PHE A 137 23.75 -8.82 9.66
CA PHE A 137 24.78 -9.59 8.93
C PHE A 137 25.57 -10.56 9.83
N GLY A 138 25.39 -10.50 11.15
CA GLY A 138 25.86 -11.52 12.08
C GLY A 138 25.00 -12.79 12.04
N LYS A 139 23.68 -12.65 11.81
CA LYS A 139 22.75 -13.78 11.64
C LYS A 139 22.78 -14.35 10.22
N HIS A 140 22.71 -13.48 9.21
CA HIS A 140 22.71 -13.89 7.81
C HIS A 140 24.15 -13.99 7.35
N THR A 141 24.70 -15.20 7.26
CA THR A 141 26.12 -15.41 6.91
C THR A 141 26.32 -15.75 5.44
N ASN A 142 25.28 -16.25 4.76
CA ASN A 142 25.30 -16.56 3.33
C ASN A 142 25.20 -15.25 2.50
N PRO A 143 26.10 -15.00 1.53
CA PRO A 143 26.05 -13.80 0.69
C PRO A 143 24.73 -13.59 -0.07
N THR A 144 24.15 -14.65 -0.63
CA THR A 144 22.87 -14.60 -1.36
C THR A 144 21.74 -14.22 -0.41
N GLU A 145 21.69 -14.85 0.77
CA GLU A 145 20.72 -14.54 1.81
C GLU A 145 20.83 -13.07 2.25
N ARG A 146 22.04 -12.57 2.52
CA ARG A 146 22.27 -11.15 2.84
C ARG A 146 21.71 -10.23 1.77
N HIS A 147 21.91 -10.57 0.50
CA HIS A 147 21.42 -9.78 -0.61
C HIS A 147 19.88 -9.75 -0.65
N ILE A 148 19.23 -10.89 -0.50
CA ILE A 148 17.75 -11.02 -0.44
C ILE A 148 17.18 -10.19 0.71
N PHE A 149 17.75 -10.32 1.91
CA PHE A 149 17.23 -9.66 3.11
C PHE A 149 17.43 -8.14 3.04
N LEU A 150 18.59 -7.68 2.57
CA LEU A 150 18.83 -6.26 2.32
C LEU A 150 17.91 -5.70 1.24
N ALA A 151 17.70 -6.43 0.14
CA ALA A 151 16.80 -6.04 -0.93
C ALA A 151 15.35 -5.93 -0.43
N CYS A 152 14.90 -6.91 0.36
CA CYS A 152 13.59 -6.89 1.02
C CYS A 152 13.44 -5.67 1.95
N ARG A 153 14.41 -5.40 2.82
CA ARG A 153 14.38 -4.23 3.71
C ARG A 153 14.24 -2.94 2.92
N ASN A 154 15.06 -2.74 1.90
CA ASN A 154 15.02 -1.52 1.10
C ASN A 154 13.70 -1.38 0.35
N ALA A 155 13.16 -2.49 -0.18
CA ALA A 155 11.86 -2.52 -0.81
C ALA A 155 10.74 -2.18 0.20
N LEU A 156 10.79 -2.69 1.43
CA LEU A 156 9.82 -2.37 2.49
C LEU A 156 9.83 -0.88 2.83
N LEU A 157 11.01 -0.28 3.03
CA LEU A 157 11.15 1.14 3.33
C LEU A 157 10.52 2.02 2.25
N MET A 158 10.85 1.74 0.99
CA MET A 158 10.31 2.50 -0.15
C MET A 158 8.81 2.26 -0.31
N HIS A 159 8.38 1.00 -0.30
CA HIS A 159 6.99 0.62 -0.54
C HIS A 159 6.03 1.21 0.49
N ILE A 160 6.36 1.08 1.78
CA ILE A 160 5.54 1.65 2.87
C ILE A 160 5.42 3.17 2.69
N ASP A 161 6.52 3.88 2.43
CA ASP A 161 6.50 5.33 2.25
C ASP A 161 5.68 5.75 1.03
N THR A 162 5.86 5.07 -0.11
CA THR A 162 5.08 5.33 -1.33
C THR A 162 3.59 5.09 -1.09
N MET A 163 3.20 4.01 -0.40
CA MET A 163 1.80 3.71 -0.13
C MET A 163 1.18 4.70 0.86
N MET A 164 1.92 5.17 1.86
CA MET A 164 1.45 6.22 2.77
C MET A 164 1.23 7.55 2.04
N GLN A 165 2.14 7.89 1.13
CA GLN A 165 1.99 9.08 0.28
C GLN A 165 0.80 8.93 -0.68
N MET A 166 0.59 7.74 -1.25
CA MET A 166 -0.56 7.45 -2.10
C MET A 166 -1.88 7.64 -1.34
N ILE A 167 -2.03 7.07 -0.13
CA ILE A 167 -3.22 7.25 0.70
C ILE A 167 -3.48 8.73 0.99
N LYS A 168 -2.43 9.48 1.34
CA LYS A 168 -2.53 10.93 1.55
C LYS A 168 -3.08 11.62 0.29
N THR A 169 -2.49 11.34 -0.87
CA THR A 169 -2.92 11.93 -2.14
C THR A 169 -4.37 11.55 -2.46
N LEU A 170 -4.78 10.29 -2.28
CA LEU A 170 -6.14 9.81 -2.50
C LEU A 170 -7.16 10.53 -1.61
N ALA A 171 -6.81 10.79 -0.35
CA ALA A 171 -7.67 11.54 0.59
C ALA A 171 -7.90 13.00 0.18
N ASP A 172 -6.98 13.57 -0.61
CA ASP A 172 -7.05 14.95 -1.11
C ASP A 172 -7.77 15.06 -2.48
N ILE A 173 -8.10 13.95 -3.15
CA ILE A 173 -8.77 13.98 -4.46
C ILE A 173 -10.19 14.55 -4.34
N LYS A 174 -10.51 15.49 -5.24
CA LYS A 174 -11.82 16.12 -5.34
C LYS A 174 -12.84 15.18 -5.99
N GLU A 175 -14.10 15.31 -5.59
CA GLU A 175 -15.21 14.64 -6.28
C GLU A 175 -15.67 15.46 -7.49
N GLU A 176 -16.12 14.78 -8.54
CA GLU A 176 -16.82 15.44 -9.64
C GLU A 176 -18.09 16.13 -9.14
N THR A 177 -18.34 17.35 -9.63
CA THR A 177 -19.63 18.02 -9.41
C THR A 177 -20.72 17.44 -10.33
N ALA A 178 -21.99 17.70 -10.02
CA ALA A 178 -23.10 17.27 -10.86
C ALA A 178 -23.01 17.82 -12.30
N ASP A 179 -22.56 19.06 -12.45
CA ASP A 179 -22.40 19.72 -13.75
C ASP A 179 -21.24 19.13 -14.56
N GLU A 180 -20.14 18.78 -13.88
CA GLU A 180 -18.99 18.10 -14.50
C GLU A 180 -19.37 16.72 -15.02
N ARG A 181 -20.13 15.97 -14.22
CA ARG A 181 -20.66 14.66 -14.58
C ARG A 181 -21.57 14.74 -15.80
N SER A 182 -22.52 15.69 -15.81
CA SER A 182 -23.43 15.92 -16.94
C SER A 182 -22.65 16.23 -18.23
N THR A 183 -21.58 17.00 -18.11
CA THR A 183 -20.70 17.35 -19.24
C THR A 183 -19.92 16.15 -19.76
N ARG A 184 -19.44 15.25 -18.88
CA ARG A 184 -18.75 14.01 -19.25
C ARG A 184 -19.68 13.05 -20.01
N LEU A 185 -20.87 12.77 -19.46
CA LEU A 185 -21.84 11.87 -20.08
C LEU A 185 -22.29 12.35 -21.47
N LYS A 186 -22.45 13.66 -21.66
CA LYS A 186 -22.77 14.26 -22.97
C LYS A 186 -21.65 14.10 -23.99
N LYS A 187 -20.38 14.14 -23.56
CA LYS A 187 -19.23 13.92 -24.46
C LYS A 187 -19.10 12.45 -24.87
N ASP A 188 -19.37 11.52 -23.97
CA ASP A 188 -19.30 10.09 -24.26
C ASP A 188 -20.44 9.62 -25.17
N SER A 189 -21.59 10.31 -25.16
CA SER A 189 -22.73 10.04 -26.05
C SER A 189 -22.57 10.58 -27.48
N ALA A 190 -21.55 11.41 -27.74
CA ALA A 190 -21.32 12.07 -29.04
C ALA A 190 -20.20 11.41 -29.87
N LYS A 191 -19.76 10.21 -29.47
CA LYS A 191 -18.85 9.33 -30.20
C LYS A 191 -19.56 8.04 -30.59
#